data_AF-A0A150INZ4-F1
#
_entry.id   AF-A0A150INZ4-F1
#
_cell.length_a   1.000
_cell.length_b   1.000
_cell.length_c   1.000
_cell.angle_alpha   90.00
_cell.angle_beta   90.00
_cell.angle_gamma   90.00
#
_symmetry.space_group_name_H-M   'P 1'
#
loop_
_entity.id
_entity.type
_entity.pdbx_description
1 polymer ?
#
loop_
_entity_poly.entity_id
_entity_poly.type
_entity_poly.pdbx_seq_one_letter_code
_entity_poly.pdbx_strand_id
1 'polypeptide(L)'
;MSPVVPISTFGEGSIFLGEPLIFQFIANSLVNVPEGYSLYLNPVAFAGWAGIFVTMLNLIPMGQLDGGHVARAVLGPLYHRQLSFIVAGSLFILGLFSWAGWSLWGIIGLYLAYRGHPGSMDEVTPIDRKHWGMVAMSIVLFAMSAMLTPIKLA
;
A
#
# COMPACT_ATOMS: atom_id res chain seq x y z
N MET A 1 -22.73 -12.77 -2.51
CA MET A 1 -22.09 -11.99 -3.59
C MET A 1 -22.31 -10.51 -3.31
N SER A 2 -21.38 -9.63 -3.70
CA SER A 2 -21.53 -8.18 -3.52
C SER A 2 -22.60 -7.64 -4.48
N PRO A 3 -23.68 -7.00 -4.02
CA PRO A 3 -24.71 -6.49 -4.91
C PRO A 3 -24.25 -5.21 -5.62
N VAL A 4 -24.69 -5.04 -6.86
CA VAL A 4 -24.54 -3.81 -7.64
C VAL A 4 -25.74 -2.92 -7.31
N VAL A 5 -25.47 -1.73 -6.76
CA VAL A 5 -26.51 -0.80 -6.28
C VAL A 5 -26.32 0.57 -6.92
N PRO A 6 -27.41 1.34 -7.14
CA PRO A 6 -27.29 2.71 -7.62
C PRO A 6 -26.40 3.55 -6.69
N ILE A 7 -25.60 4.46 -7.25
CA ILE A 7 -24.75 5.35 -6.43
C ILE A 7 -25.60 6.23 -5.47
N SER A 8 -26.86 6.49 -5.82
CA SER A 8 -27.81 7.20 -4.96
C SER A 8 -28.19 6.44 -3.67
N THR A 9 -27.85 5.14 -3.57
CA THR A 9 -28.07 4.35 -2.34
C THR A 9 -27.05 4.70 -1.24
N PHE A 10 -25.92 5.30 -1.59
CA PHE A 10 -24.91 5.75 -0.62
C PHE A 10 -25.31 7.13 -0.09
N GLY A 11 -25.68 7.21 1.20
CA GLY A 11 -26.01 8.46 1.87
C GLY A 11 -24.78 9.20 2.43
N GLU A 12 -25.02 10.37 3.03
CA GLU A 12 -24.00 11.11 3.78
C GLU A 12 -23.37 10.22 4.87
N GLY A 13 -22.04 10.17 4.92
CA GLY A 13 -21.29 9.30 5.83
C GLY A 13 -20.99 7.90 5.30
N SER A 14 -21.35 7.58 4.05
CA SER A 14 -20.90 6.34 3.40
C SER A 14 -19.37 6.35 3.21
N ILE A 15 -18.75 5.18 3.35
CA ILE A 15 -17.31 5.01 3.14
C ILE A 15 -17.08 4.47 1.73
N PHE A 16 -16.33 5.23 0.94
CA PHE A 16 -15.76 4.78 -0.33
C PHE A 16 -14.35 4.27 -0.11
N LEU A 17 -14.06 3.10 -0.69
CA LEU A 17 -12.74 2.49 -0.64
C LEU A 17 -11.97 2.81 -1.91
N GLY A 18 -10.66 2.99 -1.76
CA GLY A 18 -9.75 3.16 -2.90
C GLY A 18 -9.73 1.89 -3.75
N GLU A 19 -9.66 2.09 -5.07
CA GLU A 19 -9.70 1.00 -6.05
C GLU A 19 -8.30 0.83 -6.67
N PRO A 20 -7.39 0.06 -6.06
CA PRO A 20 -6.08 -0.21 -6.63
C PRO A 20 -6.22 -1.05 -7.91
N LEU A 21 -5.20 -1.04 -8.77
CA LEU A 21 -5.23 -1.75 -10.05
C LEU A 21 -5.56 -3.23 -9.91
N ILE A 22 -5.02 -3.91 -8.89
CA ILE A 22 -5.32 -5.32 -8.63
C ILE A 22 -6.79 -5.54 -8.28
N PHE A 23 -7.40 -4.62 -7.53
CA PHE A 23 -8.81 -4.71 -7.17
C PHE A 23 -9.69 -4.47 -8.40
N GLN A 24 -9.40 -3.46 -9.22
CA GLN A 24 -10.10 -3.20 -10.47
C GLN A 24 -10.04 -4.40 -11.41
N PHE A 25 -8.85 -5.01 -11.56
CA PHE A 25 -8.66 -6.20 -12.39
C PHE A 25 -9.54 -7.37 -11.92
N ILE A 26 -9.54 -7.66 -10.61
CA ILE A 26 -10.35 -8.74 -10.04
C ILE A 26 -11.84 -8.41 -10.19
N ALA A 27 -12.28 -7.20 -9.81
CA ALA A 27 -13.68 -6.81 -9.85
C ALA A 27 -14.24 -6.87 -11.29
N ASN A 28 -13.53 -6.30 -12.26
CA ASN A 28 -13.95 -6.28 -13.67
C ASN A 28 -13.93 -7.67 -14.32
N SER A 29 -13.14 -8.62 -13.79
CA SER A 29 -13.16 -10.01 -14.26
C SER A 29 -14.37 -10.81 -13.77
N LEU A 30 -15.03 -10.36 -12.70
CA LEU A 30 -16.13 -11.06 -12.05
C LEU A 30 -17.49 -10.41 -12.32
N VAL A 31 -17.55 -9.08 -12.37
CA VAL A 31 -18.79 -8.31 -12.45
C VAL A 31 -18.60 -7.12 -13.39
N ASN A 32 -19.58 -6.87 -14.26
CA ASN A 32 -19.68 -5.63 -15.02
C ASN A 32 -20.59 -4.67 -14.26
N VAL A 33 -20.05 -3.51 -13.87
CA VAL A 33 -20.77 -2.45 -13.15
C VAL A 33 -21.15 -1.35 -14.15
N PRO A 34 -22.45 -1.17 -14.46
CA PRO A 34 -22.90 -0.10 -15.37
C PRO A 34 -22.64 1.30 -14.80
N GLU A 35 -22.60 2.30 -15.67
CA GLU A 35 -22.53 3.70 -15.26
C GLU A 35 -23.68 4.07 -14.30
N GLY A 36 -23.37 4.82 -13.25
CA GLY A 36 -24.35 5.21 -12.22
C GLY A 36 -24.57 4.17 -11.11
N TYR A 37 -23.90 3.02 -11.19
CA TYR A 37 -23.93 1.98 -10.15
C TYR A 37 -22.56 1.81 -9.49
N SER A 38 -22.56 1.25 -8.28
CA SER A 38 -21.35 0.87 -7.57
C SER A 38 -21.55 -0.47 -6.87
N LEU A 39 -20.44 -1.14 -6.56
CA LEU A 39 -20.43 -2.46 -5.97
C LEU A 39 -20.44 -2.34 -4.44
N TYR A 40 -21.53 -2.75 -3.82
CA TYR A 40 -21.63 -2.77 -2.36
C TYR A 40 -20.86 -3.98 -1.82
N LEU A 41 -19.69 -3.75 -1.24
CA LEU A 41 -18.80 -4.84 -0.82
C LEU A 41 -19.41 -5.63 0.33
N ASN A 42 -19.59 -6.94 0.09
CA ASN A 42 -19.85 -7.87 1.19
C ASN A 42 -18.60 -8.02 2.10
N PRO A 43 -18.74 -8.55 3.32
CA PRO A 43 -17.62 -8.63 4.28
C PRO A 43 -16.38 -9.38 3.77
N VAL A 44 -16.56 -10.38 2.90
CA VAL A 44 -15.45 -11.15 2.31
C VAL A 44 -14.68 -10.29 1.30
N ALA A 45 -15.39 -9.57 0.44
CA ALA A 45 -14.77 -8.65 -0.51
C ALA A 45 -14.06 -7.49 0.19
N PHE A 46 -14.65 -6.98 1.28
CA PHE A 46 -14.02 -5.99 2.15
C PHE A 46 -12.73 -6.53 2.79
N ALA A 47 -12.74 -7.76 3.31
CA ALA A 47 -11.53 -8.39 3.86
C ALA A 47 -10.43 -8.56 2.80
N GLY A 48 -10.80 -8.92 1.57
CA GLY A 48 -9.86 -8.97 0.44
C GLY A 48 -9.23 -7.62 0.12
N TRP A 49 -10.04 -6.55 0.09
CA TRP A 49 -9.56 -5.18 -0.05
C TRP A 49 -8.60 -4.79 1.10
N ALA A 50 -8.96 -5.09 2.34
CA ALA A 50 -8.10 -4.82 3.50
C ALA A 50 -6.76 -5.57 3.40
N GLY A 51 -6.76 -6.81 2.89
CA GLY A 51 -5.54 -7.56 2.60
C GLY A 51 -4.64 -6.84 1.59
N ILE A 52 -5.20 -6.35 0.49
CA ILE A 52 -4.47 -5.56 -0.51
C ILE A 52 -3.90 -4.29 0.13
N PHE A 53 -4.68 -3.61 0.97
CA PHE A 53 -4.25 -2.41 1.68
C PHE A 53 -3.06 -2.69 2.62
N VAL A 54 -3.12 -3.78 3.40
CA VAL A 54 -2.00 -4.19 4.28
C VAL A 54 -0.77 -4.59 3.46
N THR A 55 -0.94 -5.31 2.34
CA THR A 55 0.17 -5.62 1.43
C THR A 55 0.83 -4.35 0.91
N MET A 56 0.06 -3.37 0.43
CA MET A 56 0.59 -2.08 -0.02
C MET A 56 1.39 -1.40 1.10
N LEU A 57 0.85 -1.33 2.31
CA LEU A 57 1.53 -0.71 3.45
C LEU A 57 2.86 -1.41 3.77
N ASN A 58 2.87 -2.75 3.81
CA ASN A 58 4.08 -3.52 4.08
C ASN A 58 5.14 -3.38 2.99
N LEU A 59 4.76 -3.11 1.74
CA LEU A 59 5.69 -2.96 0.63
C LEU A 59 6.23 -1.53 0.46
N ILE A 60 5.85 -0.58 1.33
CA ILE A 60 6.44 0.76 1.35
C ILE A 60 7.94 0.64 1.69
N PRO A 61 8.84 1.28 0.92
CA PRO A 61 10.28 1.15 1.11
C PRO A 61 10.81 2.03 2.25
N MET A 62 10.37 1.76 3.48
CA MET A 62 10.81 2.46 4.69
C MET A 62 10.84 1.60 5.95
N GLY A 63 11.75 1.93 6.87
CA GLY A 63 11.73 1.42 8.23
C GLY A 63 11.97 -0.09 8.31
N GLN A 64 11.13 -0.79 9.07
CA GLN A 64 11.18 -2.24 9.25
C GLN A 64 10.05 -2.97 8.49
N LEU A 65 9.46 -2.29 7.50
CA LEU A 65 8.45 -2.90 6.65
C LEU A 65 9.12 -3.87 5.66
N ASP A 66 8.36 -4.79 5.08
CA ASP A 66 8.86 -5.75 4.08
C ASP A 66 9.52 -5.05 2.89
N GLY A 67 8.95 -3.94 2.43
CA GLY A 67 9.55 -3.07 1.39
C GLY A 67 10.84 -2.39 1.87
N GLY A 68 10.96 -2.10 3.16
CA GLY A 68 12.20 -1.63 3.80
C GLY A 68 13.30 -2.68 3.76
N HIS A 69 12.97 -3.95 4.06
CA HIS A 69 13.90 -5.08 3.91
C HIS A 69 14.40 -5.22 2.46
N VAL A 70 13.49 -5.15 1.49
CA VAL A 70 13.83 -5.19 0.06
C VAL A 70 14.72 -4.00 -0.32
N ALA A 71 14.35 -2.78 0.09
CA ALA A 71 15.13 -1.59 -0.20
C ALA A 71 16.52 -1.64 0.45
N ARG A 72 16.64 -2.18 1.67
CA ARG A 72 17.93 -2.36 2.36
C ARG A 72 18.82 -3.38 1.65
N ALA A 73 18.26 -4.49 1.20
CA ALA A 73 19.03 -5.49 0.45
C ALA A 73 19.63 -4.89 -0.83
N VAL A 74 18.87 -4.04 -1.53
CA VAL A 74 19.30 -3.43 -2.80
C VAL A 74 20.24 -2.25 -2.60
N LEU A 75 19.96 -1.37 -1.65
CA LEU A 75 20.63 -0.07 -1.49
C LEU A 75 21.71 -0.08 -0.39
N GLY A 76 21.73 -1.10 0.46
CA GLY A 76 22.57 -1.13 1.63
C GLY A 76 22.09 -0.21 2.77
N PRO A 77 22.75 -0.26 3.94
CA PRO A 77 22.25 0.33 5.18
C PRO A 77 22.16 1.87 5.14
N LEU A 78 23.13 2.54 4.51
CA LEU A 78 23.22 4.01 4.48
C LEU A 78 22.09 4.63 3.65
N TYR A 79 21.97 4.20 2.39
CA TYR A 79 20.96 4.71 1.47
C TYR A 79 19.55 4.29 1.86
N HIS A 80 19.38 3.07 2.41
CA HIS A 80 18.11 2.65 2.99
C HIS A 80 17.62 3.58 4.10
N ARG A 81 18.53 4.01 4.99
CA ARG A 81 18.16 4.93 6.08
C ARG A 81 17.72 6.29 5.53
N GLN A 82 18.43 6.83 4.54
CA GLN A 82 18.04 8.09 3.88
C GLN A 82 16.68 7.95 3.18
N LEU A 83 16.50 6.87 2.42
CA LEU A 83 15.24 6.56 1.75
C LEU A 83 14.08 6.46 2.74
N SER A 84 14.29 5.78 3.88
CA SER A 84 13.27 5.65 4.93
C SER A 84 12.79 7.01 5.45
N PHE A 85 13.70 7.95 5.70
CA PHE A 85 13.33 9.30 6.12
C PHE A 85 12.59 10.08 5.02
N ILE A 86 13.07 9.98 3.77
CA ILE A 86 12.44 10.64 2.62
C ILE A 86 11.02 10.12 2.44
N VAL A 87 10.82 8.81 2.37
CA VAL A 87 9.52 8.17 2.17
C VAL A 87 8.58 8.50 3.32
N ALA A 88 9.03 8.39 4.57
CA ALA A 88 8.22 8.72 5.73
C ALA A 88 7.80 10.21 5.75
N GLY A 89 8.72 11.12 5.42
CA GLY A 89 8.43 12.55 5.29
C GLY A 89 7.45 12.84 4.15
N SER A 90 7.62 12.18 3.00
CA SER A 90 6.69 12.29 1.87
C SER A 90 5.29 11.77 2.21
N LEU A 91 5.17 10.65 2.94
CA LEU A 91 3.89 10.15 3.43
C LEU A 91 3.24 11.13 4.41
N PHE A 92 4.04 11.73 5.31
CA PHE A 92 3.54 12.72 6.24
C PHE A 92 2.88 13.89 5.50
N ILE A 93 3.59 14.45 4.51
CA ILE A 93 3.12 15.54 3.66
C ILE A 93 1.90 15.10 2.84
N LEU A 94 1.93 13.91 2.25
CA LEU A 94 0.82 13.35 1.46
C LEU A 94 -0.48 13.30 2.28
N GLY A 95 -0.40 12.93 3.56
CA GLY A 95 -1.57 12.86 4.44
C GLY A 95 -2.20 14.20 4.76
N LEU A 96 -1.47 15.31 4.60
CA LEU A 96 -2.03 16.66 4.76
C LEU A 96 -2.95 17.05 3.60
N PHE A 97 -2.77 16.43 2.43
CA PHE A 97 -3.51 16.78 1.20
C PHE A 97 -4.48 15.71 0.71
N SER A 98 -4.37 14.48 1.23
CA SER A 98 -5.15 13.33 0.76
C SER A 98 -5.88 12.62 1.91
N TRP A 99 -5.40 11.47 2.35
CA TRP A 99 -5.95 10.71 3.46
C TRP A 99 -5.08 10.89 4.71
N ALA A 100 -5.66 11.40 5.80
CA ALA A 100 -4.96 11.69 7.05
C ALA A 100 -4.20 10.50 7.65
N GLY A 101 -4.61 9.26 7.32
CA GLY A 101 -3.88 8.05 7.71
C GLY A 101 -2.44 8.01 7.17
N TRP A 102 -2.14 8.69 6.06
CA TRP A 102 -0.75 8.82 5.58
C TRP A 102 0.12 9.66 6.51
N SER A 103 -0.44 10.66 7.20
CA SER A 103 0.30 11.42 8.20
C SER A 103 0.64 10.57 9.41
N LEU A 104 -0.29 9.70 9.86
CA LEU A 104 -0.01 8.72 10.89
C LEU A 104 1.11 7.76 10.47
N TRP A 105 1.02 7.19 9.27
CA TRP A 105 2.06 6.30 8.74
C TRP A 105 3.40 7.00 8.52
N GLY A 106 3.40 8.28 8.15
CA GLY A 106 4.60 9.11 8.07
C GLY A 106 5.27 9.29 9.44
N ILE A 107 4.49 9.58 10.49
CA ILE A 107 5.02 9.68 11.87
C ILE A 107 5.62 8.34 12.32
N ILE A 108 4.90 7.23 12.10
CA ILE A 108 5.41 5.88 12.42
C ILE A 108 6.69 5.60 11.63
N GLY A 109 6.71 5.91 10.33
CA GLY A 109 7.86 5.75 9.46
C GLY A 109 9.08 6.55 9.92
N LEU A 110 8.89 7.80 10.34
CA LEU A 110 9.96 8.65 10.88
C LEU A 110 10.52 8.06 12.17
N TYR A 111 9.66 7.55 13.06
CA TYR A 111 10.08 6.85 14.27
C TYR A 111 10.88 5.58 13.96
N LEU A 112 10.43 4.76 13.01
CA LEU A 112 11.15 3.56 12.58
C LEU A 112 12.50 3.89 11.92
N ALA A 113 12.54 4.92 11.08
CA ALA A 113 13.77 5.41 10.45
C ALA A 113 14.78 5.94 11.49
N TYR A 114 14.28 6.58 12.55
CA TYR A 114 15.09 7.03 13.69
C TYR A 114 15.65 5.87 14.52
N ARG A 115 14.80 4.88 14.87
CA ARG A 115 15.22 3.67 15.60
C ARG A 115 16.25 2.85 14.82
N GLY A 116 16.19 2.93 13.49
CA GLY A 116 17.08 2.19 12.60
C GLY A 116 16.59 0.76 12.39
N HIS A 117 17.19 0.14 11.38
CA HIS A 117 16.86 -1.21 10.96
C HIS A 117 17.98 -2.16 11.42
N PRO A 118 17.66 -3.26 12.14
CA PRO A 118 18.65 -4.16 12.76
C PRO A 118 19.54 -4.94 11.78
N GLY A 119 19.37 -4.74 10.46
CA GLY A 119 20.08 -5.47 9.42
C GLY A 119 19.68 -6.95 9.30
N SER A 120 20.19 -7.58 8.25
CA SER A 120 20.21 -9.05 8.12
C SER A 120 21.53 -9.59 8.67
N MET A 121 21.57 -10.89 8.97
CA MET A 121 22.82 -11.56 9.40
C MET A 121 23.87 -11.59 8.28
N ASP A 122 23.43 -11.46 7.03
CA ASP A 122 24.29 -11.36 5.85
C ASP A 122 23.89 -10.11 5.06
N GLU A 123 24.80 -9.13 5.00
CA GLU A 123 24.66 -7.88 4.23
C GLU A 123 25.77 -7.74 3.16
N VAL A 124 26.63 -8.76 3.03
CA VAL A 124 27.82 -8.70 2.15
C VAL A 124 27.59 -9.49 0.88
N THR A 125 26.81 -10.56 0.95
CA THR A 125 26.52 -11.40 -0.21
C THR A 125 25.72 -10.62 -1.27
N PRO A 126 26.21 -10.54 -2.52
CA PRO A 126 25.46 -9.89 -3.59
C PRO A 126 24.13 -10.58 -3.88
N ILE A 127 23.13 -9.80 -4.30
CA ILE A 127 21.82 -10.31 -4.70
C ILE A 127 21.96 -11.20 -5.94
N ASP A 128 21.55 -12.47 -5.82
CA ASP A 128 21.53 -13.39 -6.95
C ASP A 128 20.36 -13.12 -7.91
N ARG A 129 20.33 -13.81 -9.06
CA ARG A 129 19.27 -13.63 -10.07
C ARG A 129 17.85 -13.94 -9.54
N LYS A 130 17.70 -14.87 -8.60
CA LYS A 130 16.40 -15.27 -8.06
C LYS A 130 15.84 -14.18 -7.14
N HIS A 131 16.68 -13.63 -6.28
CA HIS A 131 16.31 -12.54 -5.39
C HIS A 131 15.99 -11.26 -6.18
N TRP A 132 16.68 -10.98 -7.29
CA TRP A 132 16.26 -9.89 -8.19
C TRP A 132 14.84 -10.10 -8.76
N GLY A 133 14.44 -11.34 -9.02
CA GLY A 133 13.05 -11.67 -9.36
C GLY A 133 12.07 -11.35 -8.24
N MET A 134 12.45 -11.56 -6.97
CA MET A 134 11.65 -11.19 -5.81
C MET A 134 11.56 -9.67 -5.62
N VAL A 135 12.66 -8.94 -5.85
CA VAL A 135 12.65 -7.46 -5.85
C VAL A 135 11.67 -6.95 -6.90
N ALA A 136 11.75 -7.48 -8.13
CA ALA A 136 10.84 -7.09 -9.21
C ALA A 136 9.37 -7.40 -8.85
N MET A 137 9.10 -8.59 -8.31
CA MET A 137 7.76 -8.97 -7.84
C MET A 137 7.24 -8.00 -6.77
N SER A 138 8.08 -7.65 -5.78
CA SER A 138 7.73 -6.67 -4.74
C SER A 138 7.36 -5.31 -5.33
N ILE A 139 8.11 -4.83 -6.31
CA ILE A 139 7.83 -3.53 -6.98
C ILE A 139 6.50 -3.61 -7.74
N VAL A 140 6.26 -4.70 -8.47
CA VAL A 140 5.00 -4.91 -9.22
C VAL A 140 3.81 -4.97 -8.26
N LEU A 141 3.91 -5.75 -7.18
CA LEU A 141 2.84 -5.87 -6.18
C LEU A 141 2.57 -4.52 -5.50
N PHE A 142 3.61 -3.75 -5.16
CA PHE A 142 3.44 -2.41 -4.61
C PHE A 142 2.71 -1.50 -5.62
N ALA A 143 3.16 -1.45 -6.88
CA ALA A 143 2.54 -0.64 -7.91
C ALA A 143 1.07 -1.04 -8.17
N MET A 144 0.76 -2.33 -8.17
CA MET A 144 -0.59 -2.84 -8.38
C MET A 144 -1.52 -2.59 -7.19
N SER A 145 -0.98 -2.51 -5.97
CA SER A 145 -1.75 -2.32 -4.73
C SER A 145 -1.77 -0.88 -4.24
N ALA A 146 -0.94 0.00 -4.80
CA ALA A 146 -0.84 1.40 -4.41
C ALA A 146 -2.16 2.17 -4.56
N MET A 147 -2.49 2.94 -3.53
CA MET A 147 -3.67 3.81 -3.48
C MET A 147 -3.28 5.16 -2.89
N LEU A 148 -3.70 6.26 -3.51
CA LEU A 148 -3.50 7.61 -2.96
C LEU A 148 -4.51 7.92 -1.86
N THR A 149 -5.74 7.46 -2.01
CA THR A 149 -6.85 7.72 -1.09
C THR A 149 -7.56 6.40 -0.77
N PRO A 150 -7.06 5.64 0.22
CA PRO A 150 -7.62 4.33 0.55
C PRO A 150 -9.05 4.41 1.08
N ILE A 151 -9.38 5.47 1.82
CA ILE A 151 -10.68 5.65 2.47
C ILE A 151 -11.12 7.09 2.26
N LYS A 152 -12.32 7.28 1.73
CA LYS A 152 -12.97 8.58 1.55
C LYS A 152 -14.39 8.53 2.11
N LEU A 153 -14.77 9.56 2.86
CA LEU A 153 -16.15 9.74 3.32
C LEU A 153 -16.96 10.50 2.26
N ALA A 154 -18.21 10.07 2.07
CA ALA A 154 -19.22 10.72 1.22
C ALA A 154 -19.61 12.10 1.77
#